data_AF-A0A9R1RX14-F1
#
_entry.id   AF-A0A9R1RX14-F1
#
_cell.length_a   1.000
_cell.length_b   1.000
_cell.length_c   1.000
_cell.angle_alpha   90.00
_cell.angle_beta   90.00
_cell.angle_gamma   90.00
#
_symmetry.space_group_name_H-M   'P 1'
#
loop_
_entity.id
_entity.type
_entity.pdbx_description
1 polymer ?
#
loop_
_entity_poly.entity_id
_entity_poly.type
_entity_poly.pdbx_seq_one_letter_code
_entity_poly.pdbx_strand_id
1 'polypeptide(L)'
;MAAVLETLLKSSVNKLQDVITDEAILILGVEEELTKLLRRVELIQCCIYDAEKRRTKEQAVNNWLGQLRDVIYDVDEIVDVARCKGSRLLLDDPSSPSSRKSAACKALLVSSCFCNIRSRRDVAVRIRSLNRKIENISKDKIFLSFNSSTQPTENGSTSKLKRSSNLVEPNLVGKEILHSSRKLVDLVLAHKKNKSYKLAIVGTGGVGKTTLAQKIYNDTKIKGSFKMHAWICVSRDYNEVTLLKEVLRNIGVHHEQGETIAELQSKLAEKN
;
A
#
# COMPACT_ATOMS: atom_id res chain seq x y z
N MET A 1 1.23 3.25 -1.71
CA MET A 1 2.53 2.68 -1.30
C MET A 1 2.41 1.80 -0.07
N ALA A 2 1.70 2.21 1.00
CA ALA A 2 1.45 1.37 2.18
C ALA A 2 1.02 -0.07 1.86
N ALA A 3 -0.07 -0.23 1.11
CA ALA A 3 -0.55 -1.57 0.72
C ALA A 3 0.43 -2.32 -0.18
N VAL A 4 1.32 -1.63 -0.91
CA VAL A 4 2.25 -2.27 -1.85
C VAL A 4 3.46 -2.83 -1.13
N LEU A 5 4.06 -2.07 -0.19
CA LEU A 5 5.22 -2.57 0.55
C LEU A 5 4.83 -3.68 1.54
N GLU A 6 3.66 -3.55 2.19
CA GLU A 6 3.13 -4.59 3.08
C GLU A 6 2.84 -5.90 2.32
N THR A 7 2.20 -5.81 1.14
CA THR A 7 1.95 -6.99 0.31
C THR A 7 3.24 -7.58 -0.24
N LEU A 8 4.20 -6.75 -0.66
CA LEU A 8 5.50 -7.20 -1.16
C LEU A 8 6.31 -7.93 -0.08
N LEU A 9 6.33 -7.39 1.15
CA LEU A 9 6.96 -8.04 2.30
C LEU A 9 6.31 -9.38 2.62
N LYS A 10 4.98 -9.43 2.68
CA LYS A 10 4.24 -10.67 2.90
C LYS A 10 4.54 -11.71 1.81
N SER A 11 4.56 -11.29 0.55
CA SER A 11 4.93 -12.13 -0.58
C SER A 11 6.37 -12.66 -0.45
N SER A 12 7.31 -11.80 -0.05
CA SER A 12 8.72 -12.17 0.13
C SER A 12 8.90 -13.19 1.25
N VAL A 13 8.20 -13.01 2.39
CA VAL A 13 8.18 -13.96 3.51
C VAL A 13 7.67 -15.33 3.04
N ASN A 14 6.53 -15.37 2.35
CA ASN A 14 5.97 -16.62 1.84
C ASN A 14 6.93 -17.31 0.86
N LYS A 15 7.46 -16.57 -0.13
CA LYS A 15 8.43 -17.12 -1.09
C LYS A 15 9.67 -17.68 -0.39
N LEU A 16 10.20 -16.97 0.61
CA LEU A 16 11.36 -17.44 1.37
C LEU A 16 11.02 -18.72 2.15
N GLN A 17 9.87 -18.78 2.82
CA GLN A 17 9.41 -19.97 3.54
C GLN A 17 9.26 -21.18 2.61
N ASP A 18 8.69 -20.97 1.41
CA ASP A 18 8.48 -22.02 0.42
C ASP A 18 9.81 -22.58 -0.15
N VAL A 19 10.83 -21.73 -0.25
CA VAL A 19 12.04 -22.03 -1.02
C VAL A 19 13.21 -22.50 -0.14
N ILE A 20 13.23 -22.21 1.16
CA ILE A 20 14.34 -22.61 2.06
C ILE A 20 14.63 -24.12 2.04
N THR A 21 13.60 -24.96 1.94
CA THR A 21 13.72 -26.43 1.92
C THR A 21 13.66 -27.03 0.51
N ASP A 22 13.56 -26.20 -0.54
CA ASP A 22 13.54 -26.65 -1.94
C ASP A 22 14.92 -27.27 -2.29
N GLU A 23 14.93 -28.44 -2.92
CA GLU A 23 16.16 -29.14 -3.33
C GLU A 23 17.08 -28.24 -4.18
N ALA A 24 16.50 -27.33 -4.97
CA ALA A 24 17.25 -26.35 -5.75
C ALA A 24 18.05 -25.39 -4.87
N ILE A 25 17.58 -25.09 -3.66
CA ILE A 25 18.30 -24.26 -2.70
C ILE A 25 19.30 -25.07 -1.89
N LEU A 26 18.94 -26.29 -1.52
CA LEU A 26 19.84 -27.18 -0.77
C LEU A 26 21.14 -27.43 -1.55
N ILE A 27 21.05 -27.65 -2.87
CA ILE A 27 22.25 -27.81 -3.71
C ILE A 27 23.12 -26.54 -3.75
N LEU A 28 22.57 -25.36 -3.46
CA LEU A 28 23.36 -24.13 -3.37
C LEU A 28 24.09 -23.97 -2.03
N GLY A 29 23.66 -24.66 -0.98
CA GLY A 29 24.26 -24.56 0.36
C GLY A 29 24.06 -23.19 1.02
N VAL A 30 22.94 -22.52 0.75
CA VAL A 30 22.63 -21.16 1.26
C VAL A 30 21.45 -21.13 2.24
N GLU A 31 20.98 -22.29 2.69
CA GLU A 31 19.83 -22.45 3.59
C GLU A 31 19.92 -21.57 4.83
N GLU A 32 21.07 -21.59 5.52
CA GLU A 32 21.28 -20.77 6.73
C GLU A 32 21.20 -19.27 6.45
N GLU A 33 21.73 -18.82 5.31
CA GLU A 33 21.73 -17.41 4.94
C GLU A 33 20.31 -16.94 4.57
N LEU A 34 19.53 -17.78 3.88
CA LEU A 34 18.12 -17.51 3.59
C LEU A 34 17.26 -17.55 4.85
N THR A 35 17.53 -18.46 5.78
CA THR A 35 16.84 -18.51 7.08
C THR A 35 17.10 -17.24 7.89
N LYS A 36 18.34 -16.72 7.89
CA LYS A 36 18.67 -15.42 8.50
C LYS A 36 17.92 -14.28 7.81
N LEU A 37 17.83 -14.33 6.48
CA LEU A 37 17.15 -13.30 5.69
C LEU A 37 15.65 -13.27 6.01
N LEU A 38 15.00 -14.44 6.02
CA LEU A 38 13.60 -14.62 6.39
C LEU A 38 13.31 -14.02 7.76
N ARG A 39 14.05 -14.42 8.81
CA ARG A 39 13.86 -13.89 10.18
C ARG A 39 13.93 -12.37 10.23
N ARG A 40 14.83 -11.76 9.45
CA ARG A 40 15.00 -10.30 9.42
C ARG A 40 13.86 -9.59 8.67
N VAL A 41 13.38 -10.19 7.58
CA VAL A 41 12.22 -9.66 6.85
C VAL A 41 10.97 -9.73 7.73
N GLU A 42 10.76 -10.83 8.45
CA GLU A 42 9.66 -11.01 9.40
C GLU A 42 9.71 -9.97 10.54
N LEU A 43 10.89 -9.72 11.11
CA LEU A 43 11.06 -8.69 12.15
C LEU A 43 10.66 -7.30 11.66
N ILE A 44 10.99 -6.96 10.42
CA ILE A 44 10.62 -5.68 9.83
C ILE A 44 9.14 -5.61 9.50
N GLN A 45 8.54 -6.72 9.06
CA GLN A 45 7.12 -6.79 8.75
C GLN A 45 6.25 -6.32 9.94
N CYS A 46 6.66 -6.61 11.18
CA CYS A 46 5.96 -6.21 12.40
C CYS A 46 5.83 -4.68 12.57
N CYS A 47 6.78 -3.88 12.07
CA CYS A 47 6.79 -2.42 12.29
C CYS A 47 6.28 -1.61 11.09
N ILE A 48 5.94 -2.27 9.97
CA ILE A 48 5.56 -1.58 8.72
C ILE A 48 4.30 -0.74 8.87
N TYR A 49 3.32 -1.26 9.59
CA TYR A 49 2.06 -0.56 9.81
C TYR A 49 2.29 0.80 10.49
N ASP A 50 3.10 0.81 11.56
CA ASP A 50 3.43 2.03 12.30
C ASP A 50 4.32 2.98 11.49
N ALA A 51 5.31 2.45 10.76
CA ALA A 51 6.17 3.23 9.89
C ALA A 51 5.36 3.97 8.80
N GLU A 52 4.42 3.29 8.14
CA GLU A 52 3.57 3.92 7.13
C GLU A 52 2.64 4.99 7.71
N LYS A 53 2.14 4.82 8.95
CA LYS A 53 1.35 5.86 9.63
C LYS A 53 2.16 7.14 9.87
N ARG A 54 3.45 7.02 10.17
CA ARG A 54 4.36 8.16 10.44
C ARG A 54 4.99 8.77 9.18
N ARG A 55 5.04 8.01 8.08
CA ARG A 55 5.62 8.39 6.79
C ARG A 55 5.29 9.80 6.29
N THR A 56 4.03 10.21 6.39
CA THR A 56 3.58 11.53 5.87
C THR A 56 3.98 12.70 6.76
N LYS A 57 4.34 12.42 8.01
CA LYS A 57 4.71 13.42 9.02
C LYS A 57 6.22 13.51 9.19
N GLU A 58 6.93 12.40 9.00
CA GLU A 58 8.36 12.27 9.28
C GLU A 58 9.13 11.90 8.02
N GLN A 59 9.86 12.87 7.44
CA GLN A 59 10.66 12.65 6.23
C GLN A 59 11.71 11.55 6.40
N ALA A 60 12.29 11.44 7.59
CA ALA A 60 13.25 10.38 7.93
C ALA A 60 12.61 8.98 7.78
N VAL A 61 11.38 8.79 8.27
CA VAL A 61 10.62 7.54 8.13
C VAL A 61 10.29 7.26 6.66
N ASN A 62 9.92 8.29 5.87
CA ASN A 62 9.68 8.11 4.44
C ASN A 62 10.94 7.68 3.68
N ASN A 63 12.10 8.24 4.00
CA ASN A 63 13.38 7.85 3.41
C ASN A 63 13.78 6.42 3.82
N TRP A 64 13.55 6.05 5.08
CA TRP A 64 13.78 4.70 5.59
C TRP A 64 12.90 3.65 4.88
N LEU A 65 11.60 3.94 4.70
CA LEU A 65 10.68 3.08 3.94
C LEU A 65 11.09 2.95 2.47
N GLY A 66 11.68 4.00 1.88
CA GLY A 66 12.25 3.96 0.53
C GLY A 66 13.41 2.97 0.43
N GLN A 67 14.37 3.05 1.35
CA GLN A 67 15.50 2.12 1.41
C GLN A 67 15.04 0.67 1.62
N LEU A 68 14.07 0.47 2.51
CA LEU A 68 13.49 -0.85 2.74
C LEU A 68 12.84 -1.40 1.47
N ARG A 69 12.05 -0.59 0.77
CA ARG A 69 11.41 -1.00 -0.50
C ARG A 69 12.45 -1.50 -1.50
N ASP A 70 13.54 -0.78 -1.68
CA ASP A 70 14.59 -1.15 -2.63
C ASP A 70 15.23 -2.50 -2.24
N VAL A 71 15.50 -2.70 -0.95
CA VAL A 71 16.06 -3.97 -0.46
C VAL A 71 15.08 -5.14 -0.61
N ILE A 72 13.78 -4.92 -0.42
CA ILE A 72 12.79 -6.00 -0.58
C ILE A 72 12.62 -6.40 -2.06
N TYR A 73 12.77 -5.47 -3.01
CA TYR A 73 12.85 -5.87 -4.42
C TYR A 73 14.08 -6.74 -4.71
N ASP A 74 15.24 -6.39 -4.16
CA ASP A 74 16.43 -7.22 -4.29
C ASP A 74 16.22 -8.61 -3.64
N VAL A 75 15.44 -8.70 -2.55
CA VAL A 75 15.07 -9.98 -1.91
C VAL A 75 14.17 -10.81 -2.82
N ASP A 76 13.15 -10.22 -3.42
CA ASP A 76 12.25 -10.92 -4.34
C ASP A 76 13.03 -11.48 -5.55
N GLU A 77 13.94 -10.68 -6.11
CA GLU A 77 14.82 -11.08 -7.21
C GLU A 77 15.76 -12.21 -6.80
N ILE A 78 16.43 -12.11 -5.64
CA ILE A 78 17.45 -13.12 -5.28
C ILE A 78 16.84 -14.49 -5.03
N VAL A 79 15.60 -14.57 -4.56
CA VAL A 79 14.89 -15.85 -4.36
C VAL A 79 14.68 -16.54 -5.71
N ASP A 80 14.22 -15.81 -6.71
CA ASP A 80 14.02 -16.34 -8.08
C ASP A 80 15.37 -16.73 -8.73
N VAL A 81 16.41 -15.91 -8.55
CA VAL A 81 17.78 -16.20 -9.03
C VAL A 81 18.36 -17.45 -8.36
N ALA A 82 18.18 -17.59 -7.04
CA ALA A 82 18.65 -18.74 -6.29
C ALA A 82 17.96 -20.01 -6.78
N ARG A 83 16.62 -19.99 -6.89
CA ARG A 83 15.87 -21.14 -7.41
C ARG A 83 16.31 -21.52 -8.82
N CYS A 84 16.42 -20.56 -9.73
CA CYS A 84 16.83 -20.81 -11.11
C CYS A 84 18.24 -21.41 -11.21
N LYS A 85 19.22 -20.86 -10.48
CA LYS A 85 20.59 -21.39 -10.46
C LYS A 85 20.66 -22.75 -9.79
N GLY A 86 19.90 -22.94 -8.71
CA GLY A 86 19.73 -24.20 -8.02
C GLY A 86 19.24 -25.32 -8.93
N SER A 87 18.13 -25.09 -9.63
CA SER A 87 17.56 -26.08 -10.55
C SER A 87 18.53 -26.46 -11.68
N ARG A 88 19.33 -25.50 -12.19
CA ARG A 88 20.37 -25.80 -13.18
C ARG A 88 21.46 -26.72 -12.62
N LEU A 89 21.88 -26.49 -11.38
CA LEU A 89 22.86 -27.35 -10.71
C LEU A 89 22.33 -28.77 -10.47
N LEU A 90 21.04 -28.91 -10.15
CA LEU A 90 20.41 -30.24 -9.97
C LEU A 90 20.38 -31.05 -11.29
N LEU A 91 20.14 -30.38 -12.42
CA LEU A 91 20.14 -31.01 -13.75
C LEU A 91 21.54 -31.44 -14.21
N ASP A 92 22.57 -30.72 -13.77
CA ASP A 92 23.97 -31.03 -14.06
C ASP A 92 24.60 -31.98 -13.02
N ASP A 93 23.83 -32.44 -12.02
CA ASP A 93 24.28 -33.42 -11.04
C ASP A 93 24.37 -34.82 -11.69
N PRO A 94 25.56 -35.46 -11.72
CA PRO A 94 25.74 -36.80 -12.30
C PRO A 94 24.96 -37.91 -11.58
N SER A 95 24.39 -37.65 -10.40
CA SER A 95 23.51 -38.58 -9.68
C SER A 95 22.04 -38.54 -10.13
N SER A 96 21.66 -37.59 -11.00
CA SER A 96 20.29 -37.47 -11.54
C SER A 96 20.03 -38.49 -12.69
N PRO A 97 18.89 -39.23 -12.67
CA PRO A 97 18.60 -40.32 -13.61
C PRO A 97 18.33 -39.89 -15.07
N SER A 98 18.32 -38.58 -15.35
CA SER A 98 18.07 -38.02 -16.68
C SER A 98 19.34 -37.65 -17.48
N SER A 99 20.54 -37.83 -16.92
CA SER A 99 21.82 -37.45 -17.57
C SER A 99 22.29 -38.44 -18.66
N ARG A 100 21.43 -38.74 -19.63
CA ARG A 100 21.88 -39.36 -20.90
C ARG A 100 22.57 -38.29 -21.77
N LYS A 101 23.85 -38.00 -21.51
CA LYS A 101 24.71 -37.33 -22.49
C LYS A 101 25.49 -38.39 -23.27
N SER A 102 25.18 -38.44 -24.57
CA SER A 102 25.83 -39.29 -25.57
C SER A 102 27.34 -39.16 -25.53
N ALA A 103 28.01 -40.30 -25.69
CA ALA A 103 29.46 -40.43 -25.72
C ALA A 103 30.10 -39.68 -26.90
N ALA A 104 30.51 -38.43 -26.68
CA ALA A 104 31.62 -37.79 -27.41
C ALA A 104 31.92 -36.43 -26.75
N CYS A 105 32.92 -36.38 -25.87
CA CYS A 105 33.86 -35.27 -25.68
C CYS A 105 34.70 -35.55 -24.43
N LYS A 106 35.82 -36.26 -24.62
CA LYS A 106 36.91 -36.30 -23.64
C LYS A 106 37.72 -35.00 -23.78
N ALA A 107 37.29 -33.94 -23.10
CA ALA A 107 38.08 -32.72 -22.92
C ALA A 107 37.70 -32.02 -21.60
N LEU A 108 38.67 -32.03 -20.67
CA LEU A 108 38.80 -31.36 -19.36
C LEU A 108 37.55 -31.20 -18.46
N LEU A 109 37.32 -32.24 -17.65
CA LEU A 109 36.38 -32.36 -16.50
C LEU A 109 36.55 -31.32 -15.38
N VAL A 110 37.47 -30.36 -15.55
CA VAL A 110 37.80 -29.35 -14.56
C VAL A 110 36.86 -28.14 -14.69
N SER A 111 36.32 -27.87 -15.90
CA SER A 111 35.50 -26.67 -16.16
C SER A 111 34.10 -26.71 -15.53
N SER A 112 33.44 -27.87 -15.43
CA SER A 112 32.06 -27.94 -14.91
C SER A 112 32.00 -27.74 -13.39
N CYS A 113 32.94 -28.31 -12.65
CA CYS A 113 33.03 -28.14 -11.19
C CYS A 113 33.28 -26.67 -10.78
N PHE A 114 34.13 -25.95 -11.52
CA PHE A 114 34.41 -24.53 -11.26
C PHE A 114 33.26 -23.59 -11.63
N CYS A 115 32.46 -23.92 -12.65
CA CYS A 115 31.24 -23.17 -12.97
C CYS A 115 30.19 -23.30 -11.85
N ASN A 116 30.06 -24.50 -11.27
CA ASN A 116 29.12 -24.79 -10.20
C ASN A 116 29.50 -24.12 -8.89
N ILE A 117 30.79 -24.04 -8.55
CA ILE A 117 31.22 -23.35 -7.33
C ILE A 117 31.10 -21.82 -7.45
N ARG A 118 31.28 -21.28 -8.67
CA ARG A 118 31.12 -19.85 -8.94
C ARG A 118 29.66 -19.41 -8.81
N SER A 119 28.71 -20.22 -9.30
CA SER A 119 27.28 -19.92 -9.18
C SER A 119 26.81 -19.99 -7.72
N ARG A 120 27.22 -21.03 -6.97
CA ARG A 120 26.97 -21.13 -5.52
C ARG A 120 27.52 -19.92 -4.76
N ARG A 121 28.78 -19.55 -5.03
CA ARG A 121 29.44 -18.41 -4.38
C ARG A 121 28.76 -17.08 -4.71
N ASP A 122 28.39 -16.85 -5.97
CA ASP A 122 27.71 -15.61 -6.39
C ASP A 122 26.36 -15.45 -5.69
N VAL A 123 25.54 -16.51 -5.62
CA VAL A 123 24.26 -16.48 -4.90
C VAL A 123 24.47 -16.23 -3.40
N ALA A 124 25.40 -16.97 -2.77
CA ALA A 124 25.69 -16.82 -1.35
C ALA A 124 26.18 -15.41 -0.99
N VAL A 125 27.04 -14.80 -1.82
CA VAL A 125 27.53 -13.43 -1.62
C VAL A 125 26.40 -12.41 -1.71
N ARG A 126 25.49 -12.56 -2.67
CA ARG A 126 24.32 -11.68 -2.82
C ARG A 126 23.36 -11.78 -1.63
N ILE A 127 23.05 -13.00 -1.17
CA ILE A 127 22.20 -13.21 0.01
C ILE A 127 22.85 -12.61 1.27
N ARG A 128 24.15 -12.81 1.47
CA ARG A 128 24.89 -12.18 2.58
C ARG A 128 24.87 -10.66 2.52
N SER A 129 25.02 -10.10 1.32
CA SER A 129 24.90 -8.66 1.11
C SER A 129 23.51 -8.16 1.49
N LEU A 130 22.45 -8.89 1.14
CA LEU A 130 21.07 -8.53 1.50
C LEU A 130 20.83 -8.63 3.00
N ASN A 131 21.30 -9.71 3.63
CA ASN A 131 21.29 -9.83 5.08
C ASN A 131 21.91 -8.58 5.74
N ARG A 132 23.09 -8.15 5.28
CA ARG A 132 23.75 -6.94 5.80
C ARG A 132 22.94 -5.66 5.56
N LYS A 133 22.36 -5.48 4.36
CA LYS A 133 21.52 -4.30 4.05
C LYS A 133 20.30 -4.25 4.99
N ILE A 134 19.60 -5.37 5.17
CA ILE A 134 18.45 -5.46 6.08
C ILE A 134 18.88 -5.24 7.54
N GLU A 135 20.05 -5.74 7.94
CA GLU A 135 20.59 -5.47 9.28
C GLU A 135 20.72 -3.98 9.56
N ASN A 136 21.32 -3.26 8.61
CA ASN A 136 21.55 -1.83 8.76
C ASN A 136 20.22 -1.09 8.88
N ILE A 137 19.21 -1.50 8.10
CA ILE A 137 17.84 -0.97 8.18
C ILE A 137 17.22 -1.24 9.56
N SER A 138 17.41 -2.45 10.10
CA SER A 138 16.89 -2.85 11.42
C SER A 138 17.68 -2.26 12.61
N LYS A 139 18.90 -1.75 12.39
CA LYS A 139 19.71 -1.09 13.42
C LYS A 139 19.59 0.43 13.37
N ASP A 140 18.88 0.96 12.38
CA ASP A 140 18.64 2.40 12.29
C ASP A 140 17.82 2.86 13.51
N LYS A 141 18.14 4.05 14.03
CA LYS A 141 17.44 4.67 15.16
C LYS A 141 15.94 4.81 14.88
N ILE A 142 15.58 4.97 13.61
CA ILE A 142 14.18 5.01 13.16
C ILE A 142 13.48 3.68 13.44
N PHE A 143 14.11 2.54 13.12
CA PHE A 143 13.54 1.23 13.42
C PHE A 143 13.43 0.98 14.92
N LEU A 144 14.45 1.36 15.68
CA LEU A 144 14.43 1.26 17.14
C LEU A 144 13.31 2.10 17.76
N SER A 145 12.95 3.24 17.15
CA SER A 145 11.82 4.09 17.59
C SER A 145 10.43 3.45 17.40
N PHE A 146 10.33 2.40 16.59
CA PHE A 146 9.11 1.59 16.47
C PHE A 146 9.03 0.50 17.56
N ASN A 147 10.17 0.01 18.05
CA ASN A 147 10.24 -1.04 19.07
C ASN A 147 10.27 -0.50 20.50
N SER A 148 10.70 0.75 20.71
CA SER A 148 10.58 1.42 21.99
C SER A 148 9.15 1.93 22.18
N SER A 149 8.34 1.19 22.93
CA SER A 149 7.07 1.66 23.50
C SER A 149 7.32 2.72 24.58
N THR A 150 7.90 3.85 24.20
CA THR A 150 7.77 5.09 24.96
C THR A 150 6.83 5.97 24.17
N GLN A 151 5.60 6.08 24.68
CA GLN A 151 4.64 7.05 24.18
C GLN A 151 5.33 8.41 24.09
N PRO A 152 5.34 9.05 22.91
CA PRO A 152 5.50 10.48 22.89
C PRO A 152 4.25 11.05 23.55
N THR A 153 4.45 11.73 24.67
CA THR A 153 3.46 12.61 25.31
C THR A 153 2.70 13.34 24.21
N GLU A 154 1.39 13.11 24.14
CA GLU A 154 0.48 13.75 23.20
C GLU A 154 0.46 15.25 23.48
N ASN A 155 1.45 15.96 22.94
CA ASN A 155 1.34 17.39 22.73
C ASN A 155 0.40 17.57 21.55
N GLY A 156 -0.89 17.66 21.87
CA GLY A 156 -1.99 18.22 21.08
C GLY A 156 -1.70 18.38 19.59
N SER A 157 -1.52 17.27 18.87
CA SER A 157 -1.59 17.30 17.42
C SER A 157 -3.06 17.48 17.10
N THR A 158 -3.50 18.74 17.01
CA THR A 158 -4.66 19.09 16.21
C THR A 158 -4.45 18.42 14.86
N SER A 159 -5.10 17.26 14.67
CA SER A 159 -5.16 16.64 13.37
C SER A 159 -5.69 17.77 12.49
N LYS A 160 -4.89 18.22 11.52
CA LYS A 160 -5.41 19.03 10.45
C LYS A 160 -6.48 18.15 9.81
N LEU A 161 -7.71 18.25 10.34
CA LEU A 161 -8.93 17.86 9.68
C LEU A 161 -8.71 18.28 8.25
N LYS A 162 -8.62 17.31 7.34
CA LYS A 162 -8.51 17.61 5.92
C LYS A 162 -9.72 18.45 5.61
N ARG A 163 -9.54 19.79 5.61
CA ARG A 163 -10.53 20.74 5.16
C ARG A 163 -10.95 20.24 3.80
N SER A 164 -12.27 20.15 3.62
CA SER A 164 -12.90 19.79 2.37
C SER A 164 -12.10 20.33 1.19
N SER A 165 -11.82 19.49 0.19
CA SER A 165 -11.23 19.97 -1.06
C SER A 165 -12.10 21.13 -1.54
N ASN A 166 -11.51 22.31 -1.72
CA ASN A 166 -12.25 23.48 -2.20
C ASN A 166 -13.10 23.06 -3.40
N LEU A 167 -14.38 23.43 -3.38
CA LEU A 167 -15.29 23.24 -4.50
C LEU A 167 -14.83 24.14 -5.65
N VAL A 168 -13.87 23.66 -6.42
CA VAL A 168 -13.46 24.27 -7.68
C VAL A 168 -14.19 23.52 -8.78
N GLU A 169 -14.73 24.23 -9.76
CA GLU A 169 -15.31 23.58 -10.92
C GLU A 169 -14.21 22.84 -11.69
N PRO A 170 -14.28 21.51 -11.80
CA PRO A 170 -13.20 20.76 -12.41
C PRO A 170 -13.19 20.98 -13.93
N ASN A 171 -11.99 21.17 -14.50
CA ASN A 171 -11.80 21.15 -15.95
C ASN A 171 -11.87 19.70 -16.45
N LEU A 172 -13.10 19.26 -16.76
CA LEU A 172 -13.39 17.90 -17.17
C LEU A 172 -13.15 17.72 -18.67
N VAL A 173 -12.22 16.84 -19.03
CA VAL A 173 -11.92 16.48 -20.42
C VAL A 173 -12.46 15.08 -20.75
N GLY A 174 -12.96 14.91 -21.98
CA GLY A 174 -13.50 13.64 -22.48
C GLY A 174 -15.01 13.66 -22.76
N LYS A 175 -15.43 13.21 -23.94
CA LYS A 175 -16.84 13.23 -24.36
C LYS A 175 -17.71 12.27 -23.55
N GLU A 176 -17.19 11.08 -23.24
CA GLU A 176 -17.90 10.04 -22.50
C GLU A 176 -18.18 10.43 -21.04
N ILE A 177 -17.21 11.07 -20.39
CA ILE A 177 -17.36 11.51 -19.00
C ILE A 177 -18.34 12.68 -18.89
N LEU A 178 -18.38 13.58 -19.89
CA LEU A 178 -19.41 14.62 -19.99
C LEU A 178 -20.81 14.02 -20.17
N HIS A 179 -20.96 13.00 -21.03
CA HIS A 179 -22.24 12.31 -21.20
C HIS A 179 -22.67 11.58 -19.93
N SER A 180 -21.75 10.87 -19.28
CA SER A 180 -21.99 10.19 -18.00
C SER A 180 -22.40 11.15 -16.90
N SER A 181 -21.73 12.31 -16.80
CA SER A 181 -22.09 13.36 -15.83
C SER A 181 -23.53 13.84 -16.04
N ARG A 182 -23.94 14.12 -17.28
CA ARG A 182 -25.32 14.56 -17.59
C ARG A 182 -26.34 13.47 -17.23
N LYS A 183 -26.07 12.23 -17.61
CA LYS A 183 -26.94 11.09 -17.29
C LYS A 183 -27.11 10.91 -15.78
N LEU A 184 -26.04 11.07 -15.00
CA LEU A 184 -26.10 11.01 -13.54
C LEU A 184 -26.90 12.18 -12.94
N VAL A 185 -26.76 13.39 -13.48
CA VAL A 185 -27.60 14.54 -13.08
C VAL A 185 -29.08 14.23 -13.33
N ASP A 186 -29.42 13.75 -14.53
CA ASP A 186 -30.80 13.44 -14.88
C ASP A 186 -31.37 12.30 -14.00
N LEU A 187 -30.55 11.30 -13.65
CA LEU A 187 -30.93 10.23 -12.70
C LEU A 187 -31.21 10.77 -11.29
N VAL A 188 -30.35 11.65 -10.77
CA VAL A 188 -30.57 12.28 -9.45
C VAL A 188 -31.87 13.09 -9.44
N LEU A 189 -32.16 13.81 -10.52
CA LEU A 189 -33.38 14.60 -10.65
C LEU A 189 -34.64 13.73 -10.79
N ALA A 190 -34.56 12.61 -11.52
CA ALA A 190 -35.67 11.67 -11.66
C ALA A 190 -36.12 11.09 -10.32
N HIS A 191 -35.19 10.91 -9.37
CA HIS A 191 -35.45 10.38 -8.05
C HIS A 191 -35.65 11.45 -6.96
N LYS A 192 -35.75 12.73 -7.32
CA LYS A 192 -35.87 13.85 -6.36
C LYS A 192 -37.08 13.72 -5.41
N LYS A 193 -38.19 13.14 -5.87
CA LYS A 193 -39.43 12.98 -5.06
C LYS A 193 -39.37 11.82 -4.08
N ASN A 194 -38.34 10.96 -4.15
CA ASN A 194 -38.19 9.85 -3.23
C ASN A 194 -37.78 10.38 -1.86
N LYS A 195 -38.33 9.79 -0.78
CA LYS A 195 -37.94 10.13 0.60
C LYS A 195 -36.44 10.02 0.84
N SER A 196 -35.78 9.05 0.19
CA SER A 196 -34.33 8.94 0.14
C SER A 196 -33.87 8.29 -1.16
N TYR A 197 -32.79 8.80 -1.74
CA TYR A 197 -32.13 8.22 -2.89
C TYR A 197 -30.62 8.31 -2.69
N LYS A 198 -29.90 7.21 -2.93
CA LYS A 198 -28.46 7.10 -2.70
C LYS A 198 -27.80 6.71 -4.01
N LEU A 199 -26.77 7.48 -4.39
CA LEU A 199 -25.94 7.22 -5.55
C LEU A 199 -24.50 6.97 -5.08
N ALA A 200 -23.89 5.89 -5.54
CA ALA A 200 -22.51 5.54 -5.23
C ALA A 200 -21.64 5.59 -6.50
N ILE A 201 -20.48 6.26 -6.41
CA ILE A 201 -19.44 6.24 -7.44
C ILE A 201 -18.29 5.39 -6.91
N VAL A 202 -18.06 4.23 -7.52
CA VAL A 202 -17.07 3.24 -7.08
C VAL A 202 -15.99 3.08 -8.15
N GLY A 203 -14.76 2.82 -7.73
CA GLY A 203 -13.62 2.67 -8.63
C GLY A 203 -12.28 2.78 -7.90
N THR A 204 -11.20 2.49 -8.61
CA THR A 204 -9.83 2.50 -8.09
C THR A 204 -9.37 3.90 -7.64
N GLY A 205 -8.30 3.97 -6.85
CA GLY A 205 -7.71 5.24 -6.42
C GLY A 205 -7.24 6.07 -7.61
N GLY A 206 -7.45 7.39 -7.59
CA GLY A 206 -6.99 8.30 -8.65
C GLY A 206 -7.83 8.36 -9.92
N VAL A 207 -8.85 7.51 -10.09
CA VAL A 207 -9.68 7.45 -11.31
C VAL A 207 -10.62 8.65 -11.53
N GLY A 208 -10.62 9.65 -10.64
CA GLY A 208 -11.44 10.86 -10.80
C GLY A 208 -12.87 10.78 -10.22
N LYS A 209 -13.15 9.86 -9.28
CA LYS A 209 -14.47 9.76 -8.62
C LYS A 209 -14.93 11.07 -8.00
N THR A 210 -14.06 11.71 -7.21
CA THR A 210 -14.35 12.99 -6.57
C THR A 210 -14.55 14.10 -7.59
N THR A 211 -13.78 14.08 -8.69
CA THR A 211 -13.92 15.03 -9.81
C THR A 211 -15.30 14.92 -10.47
N LEU A 212 -15.77 13.69 -10.72
CA LEU A 212 -17.11 13.46 -11.27
C LEU A 212 -18.21 13.89 -10.29
N ALA A 213 -18.09 13.55 -9.01
CA ALA A 213 -19.03 13.98 -7.97
C ALA A 213 -19.09 15.51 -7.84
N GLN A 214 -17.95 16.20 -7.91
CA GLN A 214 -17.88 17.66 -7.92
C GLN A 214 -18.55 18.27 -9.15
N LYS A 215 -18.42 17.65 -10.33
CA LYS A 215 -19.11 18.13 -11.53
C LYS A 215 -20.62 18.02 -11.41
N ILE A 216 -21.12 16.89 -10.89
CA ILE A 216 -22.56 16.68 -10.64
C ILE A 216 -23.07 17.66 -9.59
N TYR A 217 -22.36 17.80 -8.46
CA TYR A 217 -22.75 18.70 -7.37
C TYR A 217 -22.82 20.16 -7.83
N ASN A 218 -21.90 20.58 -8.70
CA ASN A 218 -21.86 21.94 -9.21
C ASN A 218 -22.79 22.21 -10.39
N ASP A 219 -23.46 21.18 -10.93
CA ASP A 219 -24.39 21.32 -12.06
C ASP A 219 -25.55 22.27 -11.70
N THR A 220 -25.86 23.18 -12.63
CA THR A 220 -26.87 24.22 -12.42
C THR A 220 -28.26 23.64 -12.20
N LYS A 221 -28.59 22.50 -12.81
CA LYS A 221 -29.88 21.82 -12.58
C LYS A 221 -29.98 21.26 -11.16
N ILE A 222 -28.87 20.74 -10.62
CA ILE A 222 -28.81 20.24 -9.24
C ILE A 222 -28.97 21.42 -8.27
N LYS A 223 -28.16 22.46 -8.42
CA LYS A 223 -28.24 23.67 -7.57
C LYS A 223 -29.61 24.34 -7.59
N GLY A 224 -30.27 24.40 -8.76
CA GLY A 224 -31.62 24.95 -8.87
C GLY A 224 -32.74 24.03 -8.34
N SER A 225 -32.46 22.74 -8.16
CA SER A 225 -33.48 21.76 -7.76
C SER A 225 -33.50 21.49 -6.26
N PHE A 226 -32.36 21.54 -5.58
CA PHE A 226 -32.27 21.20 -4.16
C PHE A 226 -32.14 22.47 -3.31
N LYS A 227 -33.09 22.66 -2.37
CA LYS A 227 -33.11 23.83 -1.46
C LYS A 227 -31.85 23.91 -0.58
N MET A 228 -31.35 22.74 -0.19
CA MET A 228 -30.16 22.59 0.64
C MET A 228 -29.26 21.54 0.01
N HIS A 229 -27.97 21.81 0.02
CA HIS A 229 -26.94 20.90 -0.45
C HIS A 229 -25.69 21.11 0.40
N ALA A 230 -24.98 20.03 0.71
CA ALA A 230 -23.75 20.10 1.48
C ALA A 230 -22.67 19.26 0.81
N TRP A 231 -21.44 19.79 0.78
CA TRP A 231 -20.27 19.05 0.33
C TRP A 231 -19.37 18.76 1.53
N ILE A 232 -19.21 17.48 1.86
CA ILE A 232 -18.60 17.05 3.11
C ILE A 232 -17.56 15.99 2.84
N CYS A 233 -16.41 16.10 3.51
CA CYS A 233 -15.34 15.12 3.43
C CYS A 233 -15.30 14.30 4.71
N VAL A 234 -15.51 12.98 4.61
CA VAL A 234 -15.39 12.07 5.75
C VAL A 234 -14.09 11.28 5.62
N SER A 235 -13.16 11.47 6.57
CA SER A 235 -11.94 10.67 6.68
C SER A 235 -12.15 9.42 7.54
N ARG A 236 -11.18 8.49 7.52
CA ARG A 236 -11.20 7.28 8.38
C ARG A 236 -11.34 7.66 9.85
N ASP A 237 -10.53 8.62 10.29
CA ASP A 237 -10.66 9.23 11.60
C ASP A 237 -11.56 10.45 11.43
N TYR A 238 -12.79 10.40 11.93
CA TYR A 238 -13.71 11.54 11.96
C TYR A 238 -14.35 11.66 13.34
N ASN A 239 -14.71 12.89 13.71
CA ASN A 239 -15.46 13.16 14.93
C ASN A 239 -16.89 13.58 14.56
N GLU A 240 -17.88 12.89 15.12
CA GLU A 240 -19.29 13.05 14.77
C GLU A 240 -19.80 14.48 15.01
N VAL A 241 -19.44 15.10 16.13
CA VAL A 241 -19.80 16.49 16.45
C VAL A 241 -19.22 17.44 15.40
N THR A 242 -17.94 17.27 15.05
CA THR A 242 -17.32 18.13 14.02
C THR A 242 -17.95 17.95 12.64
N LEU A 243 -18.35 16.72 12.31
CA LEU A 243 -19.00 16.39 11.04
C LEU A 243 -20.38 17.05 10.96
N LEU A 244 -21.21 16.90 12.01
CA LEU A 244 -22.54 17.52 12.07
C LEU A 244 -22.45 19.05 11.99
N LYS A 245 -21.49 19.65 12.70
CA LYS A 245 -21.22 21.10 12.61
C LYS A 245 -20.83 21.53 11.18
N GLU A 246 -20.05 20.71 10.47
CA GLU A 246 -19.73 20.96 9.07
C GLU A 246 -20.94 20.85 8.14
N VAL A 247 -21.84 19.88 8.36
CA VAL A 247 -23.12 19.77 7.63
C VAL A 247 -23.92 21.06 7.81
N LEU A 248 -24.18 21.45 9.06
CA LEU A 248 -25.00 22.61 9.41
C LEU A 248 -24.42 23.90 8.81
N ARG A 249 -23.09 24.06 8.87
CA ARG A 249 -22.40 25.20 8.24
C ARG A 249 -22.62 25.25 6.73
N ASN A 250 -22.58 24.11 6.03
CA ASN A 250 -22.77 24.06 4.57
C ASN A 250 -24.20 24.42 4.15
N ILE A 251 -25.21 24.07 4.98
CA ILE A 251 -26.61 24.38 4.69
C ILE A 251 -27.08 25.72 5.29
N GLY A 252 -26.17 26.52 5.86
CA GLY A 252 -26.46 27.85 6.41
C GLY A 252 -27.21 27.84 7.75
N VAL A 253 -27.07 26.78 8.55
CA VAL A 253 -27.68 26.69 9.89
C VAL A 253 -26.65 27.05 10.96
N HIS A 254 -27.01 28.01 11.82
CA HIS A 254 -26.18 28.41 12.96
C HIS A 254 -26.12 27.32 14.03
N HIS A 255 -24.90 27.08 14.50
CA HIS A 255 -24.58 26.15 15.57
C HIS A 255 -23.63 26.85 16.55
N GLU A 256 -23.69 26.44 17.81
CA GLU A 256 -22.95 27.05 18.92
C GLU A 256 -21.84 26.10 19.43
N GLN A 257 -20.95 26.68 20.24
CA GLN A 257 -19.90 25.90 20.87
C GLN A 257 -20.45 25.20 22.12
N GLY A 258 -20.19 23.90 22.26
CA GLY A 258 -20.69 23.09 23.37
C GLY A 258 -21.95 22.26 23.07
N GLU A 259 -22.56 22.41 21.89
CA GLU A 259 -23.77 21.66 21.54
C GLU A 259 -23.55 20.15 21.50
N THR A 260 -24.53 19.42 22.03
CA THR A 260 -24.54 17.96 22.04
C THR A 260 -24.90 17.40 20.66
N ILE A 261 -24.60 16.12 20.41
CA ILE A 261 -24.97 15.44 19.15
C ILE A 261 -26.49 15.51 18.94
N ALA A 262 -27.28 15.33 20.00
CA ALA A 262 -28.74 15.37 19.94
C ALA A 262 -29.28 16.75 19.51
N GLU A 263 -28.70 17.83 20.04
CA GLU A 263 -29.07 19.20 19.65
C GLU A 263 -28.75 19.48 18.17
N LEU A 264 -27.55 19.07 17.72
CA LEU A 264 -27.14 19.21 16.32
C LEU A 264 -28.02 18.40 15.37
N GLN A 265 -28.43 17.19 15.78
CA GLN A 265 -29.36 16.35 15.01
C GLN A 265 -30.77 16.94 14.94
N SER A 266 -31.27 17.51 16.04
CA SER A 266 -32.59 18.19 16.07
C SER A 266 -32.62 19.34 15.07
N LYS A 267 -31.57 20.18 15.06
CA LYS A 267 -31.43 21.30 14.10
C LYS A 267 -31.42 20.84 12.64
N LEU A 268 -30.87 19.65 12.37
CA LEU A 268 -30.89 19.07 11.03
C LEU A 268 -32.30 18.55 10.66
N ALA A 269 -32.99 17.93 11.61
CA ALA A 269 -34.33 17.38 11.41
C ALA A 269 -35.38 18.46 11.11
N GLU A 270 -35.27 19.63 11.74
CA GLU A 270 -36.16 20.79 11.52
C GLU A 270 -36.07 21.39 10.09
N LYS A 271 -35.05 21.00 9.31
CA LYS A 271 -34.79 21.52 7.96
C LYS A 271 -35.12 20.54 6.83
N ASN A 272 -35.44 19.29 7.15
CA ASN A 272 -35.89 18.27 6.20
C ASN A 272 -37.39 18.35 5.95
#